data_AF-A0A971V453-F1
#
_entry.id   AF-A0A971V453-F1
#
_cell.length_a   1.000
_cell.length_b   1.000
_cell.length_c   1.000
_cell.angle_alpha   90.00
_cell.angle_beta   90.00
_cell.angle_gamma   90.00
#
_symmetry.space_group_name_H-M   'P 1'
#
loop_
_entity.id
_entity.type
_entity.pdbx_description
1 polymer ?
#
loop_
_entity_poly.entity_id
_entity_poly.type
_entity_poly.pdbx_seq_one_letter_code
_entity_poly.pdbx_strand_id
1 'polypeptide(L)'
;IFVSVLLYIDFFISYLRDNAELTRGLTHFFTSVWTYLGLSLLLVAILLMFTLFRKTTLVKKITKFFSTVKYDLALISKMKKKKRIIIYTILVWFCFYLYFYICFFAFDFTKDLGPLAGLIVFAMTNIGISVPVQGGIGPWHFVVISSLLILGVTEKEALAFAGAVFIIQSVWQILYGLFGVLAMPYVKRDESTDINQKIEK
;
A
#
# COMPACT_ATOMS: atom_id res chain seq x y z
N ILE A 1 -5.42 1.73 6.22
CA ILE A 1 -6.17 0.87 5.26
C ILE A 1 -7.32 0.16 5.95
N PHE A 2 -7.14 -0.96 6.67
CA PHE A 2 -8.28 -1.67 7.29
C PHE A 2 -9.13 -0.79 8.21
N VAL A 3 -8.50 0.00 9.09
CA VAL A 3 -9.21 0.96 9.94
C VAL A 3 -9.93 2.03 9.10
N SER A 4 -9.30 2.52 8.03
CA SER A 4 -9.89 3.51 7.12
C SER A 4 -11.07 2.93 6.32
N VAL A 5 -11.00 1.67 5.88
CA VAL A 5 -12.09 0.98 5.17
C VAL A 5 -13.25 0.70 6.13
N LEU A 6 -12.95 0.29 7.36
CA LEU A 6 -13.95 -0.04 8.38
C LEU A 6 -14.67 1.22 8.90
N LEU A 7 -13.96 2.34 9.03
CA LEU A 7 -14.55 3.63 9.38
C LEU A 7 -15.41 4.25 8.26
N TYR A 8 -15.27 3.81 7.00
CA TYR A 8 -15.91 4.41 5.83
C TYR A 8 -16.59 3.38 4.93
N ILE A 9 -17.25 2.40 5.54
CA ILE A 9 -17.96 1.38 4.77
C ILE A 9 -19.04 2.00 3.87
N ASP A 10 -19.66 3.10 4.30
CA ASP A 10 -20.68 3.82 3.53
C ASP A 10 -20.11 4.46 2.27
N PHE A 11 -18.92 5.06 2.35
CA PHE A 11 -18.22 5.60 1.18
C PHE A 11 -17.88 4.49 0.18
N PHE A 12 -17.34 3.36 0.66
CA PHE A 12 -17.01 2.22 -0.20
C PHE A 12 -18.26 1.61 -0.84
N ILE A 13 -19.36 1.52 -0.10
CA ILE A 13 -20.66 1.08 -0.63
C ILE A 13 -21.19 2.05 -1.69
N SER A 14 -21.05 3.35 -1.47
CA SER A 14 -21.46 4.37 -2.45
C SER A 14 -20.58 4.32 -3.71
N TYR A 15 -19.26 4.17 -3.56
CA TYR A 15 -18.33 3.99 -4.69
C TYR A 15 -18.66 2.73 -5.50
N LEU A 16 -18.93 1.61 -4.84
CA LEU A 16 -19.37 0.40 -5.53
C LEU A 16 -20.68 0.64 -6.27
N ARG A 17 -21.65 1.31 -5.64
CA ARG A 17 -22.97 1.59 -6.24
C ARG A 17 -22.87 2.47 -7.48
N ASP A 18 -22.04 3.51 -7.45
CA ASP A 18 -21.83 4.42 -8.60
C ASP A 18 -21.06 3.74 -9.73
N ASN A 19 -20.22 2.75 -9.42
CA ASN A 19 -19.57 1.91 -10.41
C ASN A 19 -20.42 0.67 -10.72
N ALA A 20 -21.49 0.86 -11.50
CA ALA A 20 -22.44 -0.19 -11.86
C ALA A 20 -21.78 -1.45 -12.47
N GLU A 21 -20.68 -1.30 -13.19
CA GLU A 21 -19.84 -2.39 -13.73
C GLU A 21 -19.24 -3.25 -12.60
N LEU A 22 -18.64 -2.62 -11.58
CA LEU A 22 -18.05 -3.29 -10.42
C LEU A 22 -19.11 -3.96 -9.55
N THR A 23 -20.25 -3.30 -9.32
CA THR A 23 -21.36 -3.89 -8.55
C THR A 23 -21.98 -5.08 -9.26
N ARG A 24 -22.22 -5.01 -10.58
CA ARG A 24 -22.72 -6.15 -11.36
C ARG A 24 -21.73 -7.30 -11.41
N GLY A 25 -20.44 -7.01 -11.60
CA GLY A 25 -19.37 -8.00 -11.50
C GLY A 25 -19.38 -8.69 -10.14
N LEU A 26 -19.28 -7.92 -9.05
CA LEU A 26 -19.22 -8.47 -7.68
C LEU A 26 -20.47 -9.28 -7.32
N THR A 27 -21.67 -8.77 -7.61
CA THR A 27 -22.92 -9.52 -7.35
C THR A 27 -22.98 -10.82 -8.14
N HIS A 28 -22.57 -10.83 -9.41
CA HIS A 28 -22.45 -12.05 -10.18
C HIS A 28 -21.38 -13.00 -9.61
N PHE A 29 -20.23 -12.49 -9.16
CA PHE A 29 -19.19 -13.28 -8.50
C PHE A 29 -19.66 -13.91 -7.18
N PHE A 30 -20.44 -13.20 -6.37
CA PHE A 30 -20.92 -13.68 -5.08
C PHE A 30 -22.20 -14.53 -5.15
N THR A 31 -23.00 -14.42 -6.22
CA THR A 31 -24.27 -15.17 -6.34
C THR A 31 -24.12 -16.41 -7.24
N SER A 32 -23.11 -16.46 -8.09
CA SER A 32 -22.94 -17.56 -9.05
C SER A 32 -22.47 -18.85 -8.37
N VAL A 33 -23.19 -19.95 -8.58
CA VAL A 33 -22.82 -21.27 -8.07
C VAL A 33 -21.46 -21.74 -8.62
N TRP A 34 -21.09 -21.28 -9.81
CA TRP A 34 -19.83 -21.61 -10.47
C TRP A 34 -18.60 -21.03 -9.77
N THR A 35 -18.72 -19.88 -9.10
CA THR A 35 -17.61 -19.29 -8.34
C THR A 35 -17.35 -20.07 -7.06
N TYR A 36 -18.38 -20.54 -6.37
CA TYR A 36 -18.24 -21.41 -5.21
C TYR A 36 -17.65 -22.78 -5.56
N LEU A 37 -18.09 -23.39 -6.68
CA LEU A 37 -17.49 -24.63 -7.19
C LEU A 37 -16.03 -24.42 -7.60
N GLY A 38 -15.73 -23.32 -8.29
CA GLY A 38 -14.36 -22.95 -8.65
C GLY A 38 -13.47 -22.72 -7.42
N LEU A 39 -13.98 -22.01 -6.41
CA LEU A 39 -13.25 -21.75 -5.16
C LEU A 39 -13.01 -23.05 -4.37
N SER A 40 -14.01 -23.94 -4.32
CA SER A 40 -13.88 -25.26 -3.69
C SER A 40 -12.85 -26.13 -4.41
N LEU A 41 -12.86 -26.17 -5.74
CA LEU A 41 -11.87 -26.89 -6.54
C LEU A 41 -10.47 -26.30 -6.34
N LEU A 42 -10.36 -24.97 -6.29
CA LEU A 42 -9.10 -24.25 -6.09
C LEU A 42 -8.54 -24.52 -4.67
N LEU A 43 -9.40 -24.55 -3.65
CA LEU A 43 -9.04 -24.97 -2.30
C LEU A 43 -8.53 -26.41 -2.26
N VAL A 44 -9.24 -27.34 -2.90
CA VAL A 44 -8.82 -28.75 -2.99
C VAL A 44 -7.52 -28.88 -3.76
N ALA A 45 -7.32 -28.13 -4.84
CA ALA A 45 -6.07 -28.10 -5.61
C ALA A 45 -4.91 -27.52 -4.80
N ILE A 46 -5.12 -26.47 -4.02
CA ILE A 46 -4.12 -25.92 -3.08
C ILE A 46 -3.78 -26.97 -2.02
N LEU A 47 -4.78 -27.61 -1.41
CA LEU A 47 -4.59 -28.63 -0.39
C LEU A 47 -3.85 -29.86 -0.96
N LEU A 48 -4.22 -30.33 -2.14
CA LEU A 48 -3.51 -31.41 -2.85
C LEU A 48 -2.09 -31.01 -3.23
N MET A 49 -1.87 -29.78 -3.69
CA MET A 49 -0.54 -29.27 -3.99
C MET A 49 0.34 -29.24 -2.73
N PHE A 50 -0.20 -28.81 -1.59
CA PHE A 50 0.52 -28.77 -0.31
C PHE A 50 0.70 -30.14 0.37
N THR A 51 -0.14 -31.13 0.06
CA THR A 51 -0.05 -32.49 0.65
C THR A 51 0.73 -33.46 -0.23
N LEU A 52 0.42 -33.53 -1.54
CA LEU A 52 1.01 -34.48 -2.50
C LEU A 52 2.30 -33.96 -3.16
N PHE A 53 2.38 -32.66 -3.46
CA PHE A 53 3.50 -32.06 -4.21
C PHE A 53 4.50 -31.28 -3.34
N ARG A 54 4.64 -31.64 -2.05
CA ARG A 54 5.59 -31.02 -1.09
C ARG A 54 7.03 -30.86 -1.60
N LYS A 55 7.46 -31.72 -2.53
CA LYS A 55 8.84 -31.71 -3.08
C LYS A 55 9.03 -30.82 -4.31
N THR A 56 7.97 -30.28 -4.90
CA THR A 56 8.06 -29.37 -6.05
C THR A 56 8.73 -28.04 -5.67
N THR A 57 9.39 -27.41 -6.64
CA THR A 57 10.09 -26.13 -6.49
C THR A 57 9.15 -25.01 -6.03
N LEU A 58 7.88 -25.02 -6.44
CA LEU A 58 6.85 -24.07 -6.00
C LEU A 58 6.53 -24.19 -4.50
N VAL A 59 6.20 -25.39 -4.01
CA VAL A 59 5.84 -25.58 -2.59
C VAL A 59 7.02 -25.30 -1.67
N LYS A 60 8.25 -25.65 -2.08
CA LYS A 60 9.47 -25.27 -1.35
C LYS A 60 9.67 -23.76 -1.31
N LYS A 61 9.44 -23.03 -2.41
CA LYS A 61 9.55 -21.56 -2.46
C LYS A 61 8.52 -20.89 -1.55
N ILE A 62 7.27 -21.38 -1.56
CA ILE A 62 6.20 -20.87 -0.70
C ILE A 62 6.49 -21.17 0.77
N THR A 63 6.85 -22.40 1.12
CA THR A 63 7.17 -22.79 2.50
C THR A 63 8.39 -22.02 3.02
N LYS A 64 9.41 -21.80 2.17
CA LYS A 64 10.56 -20.95 2.48
C LYS A 64 10.13 -19.51 2.73
N PHE A 65 9.27 -18.93 1.87
CA PHE A 65 8.71 -17.60 2.08
C PHE A 65 7.99 -17.48 3.44
N PHE A 66 7.09 -18.41 3.76
CA PHE A 66 6.40 -18.41 5.07
C PHE A 66 7.36 -18.60 6.24
N SER A 67 8.38 -19.43 6.10
CA SER A 67 9.42 -19.60 7.13
C SER A 67 10.24 -18.32 7.32
N THR A 68 10.58 -17.62 6.23
CA THR A 68 11.26 -16.32 6.29
C THR A 68 10.35 -15.28 6.96
N VAL A 69 9.08 -15.17 6.56
CA VAL A 69 8.11 -14.27 7.20
C VAL A 69 7.97 -14.55 8.70
N LYS A 70 7.90 -15.84 9.08
CA LYS A 70 7.83 -16.24 10.50
C LYS A 70 9.13 -15.88 11.23
N TYR A 71 10.28 -16.05 10.60
CA TYR A 71 11.58 -15.67 11.15
C TYR A 71 11.68 -14.15 11.34
N ASP A 72 11.28 -13.37 10.33
CA ASP A 72 11.29 -11.90 10.38
C ASP A 72 10.34 -11.39 11.47
N LEU A 73 9.15 -11.98 11.58
CA LEU A 73 8.19 -11.64 12.64
C LEU A 73 8.73 -12.02 14.02
N ALA A 74 9.41 -13.17 14.15
CA ALA A 74 10.07 -13.58 15.38
C ALA A 74 11.26 -12.67 15.73
N LEU A 75 11.99 -12.16 14.73
CA LEU A 75 13.09 -11.23 14.90
C LEU A 75 12.56 -9.91 15.48
N ILE A 76 11.52 -9.34 14.88
CA ILE A 76 10.84 -8.13 15.38
C ILE A 76 10.32 -8.37 16.81
N SER A 77 9.76 -9.56 17.07
CA SER A 77 9.27 -9.95 18.40
C SER A 77 10.40 -10.18 19.42
N LYS A 78 11.66 -10.34 19.03
CA LYS A 78 12.79 -10.45 19.96
C LYS A 78 13.51 -9.11 20.20
N MET A 79 13.16 -8.05 19.47
CA MET A 79 13.83 -6.75 19.61
C MET A 79 13.55 -6.09 20.96
N LYS A 80 14.61 -5.59 21.63
CA LYS A 80 14.52 -4.93 22.95
C LYS A 80 13.69 -3.63 22.93
N LYS A 81 13.56 -2.96 21.78
CA LYS A 81 12.89 -1.65 21.63
C LYS A 81 11.59 -1.70 20.81
N LYS A 82 10.76 -2.74 20.99
CA LYS A 82 9.49 -2.94 20.23
C LYS A 82 8.59 -1.69 20.19
N LYS A 83 8.43 -1.03 21.34
CA LYS A 83 7.59 0.18 21.47
C LYS A 83 8.04 1.30 20.52
N ARG A 84 9.35 1.50 20.34
CA ARG A 84 9.87 2.55 19.44
C ARG A 84 9.53 2.26 17.99
N ILE A 85 9.64 1.01 17.56
CA ILE A 85 9.30 0.61 16.18
C ILE A 85 7.82 0.87 15.92
N ILE A 86 6.93 0.43 16.82
CA ILE A 86 5.49 0.65 16.68
C ILE A 86 5.16 2.14 16.62
N ILE A 87 5.76 2.95 17.50
CA ILE A 87 5.57 4.41 17.49
C ILE A 87 6.03 5.01 16.17
N TYR A 88 7.21 4.66 15.68
CA TYR A 88 7.70 5.18 14.39
C TYR A 88 6.83 4.73 13.22
N THR A 89 6.34 3.49 13.21
CA THR A 89 5.41 3.01 12.18
C THR A 89 4.14 3.84 12.18
N ILE A 90 3.49 4.03 13.33
CA ILE A 90 2.27 4.84 13.43
C ILE A 90 2.56 6.29 13.02
N LEU A 91 3.69 6.86 13.43
CA LEU A 91 4.07 8.22 13.09
C LEU A 91 4.28 8.41 11.59
N VAL A 92 4.94 7.47 10.92
CA VAL A 92 5.13 7.52 9.45
C VAL A 92 3.77 7.47 8.74
N TRP A 93 2.88 6.58 9.17
CA TRP A 93 1.52 6.51 8.62
C TRP A 93 0.73 7.81 8.83
N PHE A 94 0.84 8.41 10.01
CA PHE A 94 0.23 9.68 10.32
C PHE A 94 0.79 10.82 9.47
N CYS A 95 2.12 10.87 9.27
CA CYS A 95 2.76 11.82 8.37
C CYS A 95 2.28 11.66 6.91
N PHE A 96 2.09 10.44 6.43
CA PHE A 96 1.53 10.20 5.09
C PHE A 96 0.10 10.70 4.95
N TYR A 97 -0.74 10.52 5.97
CA TYR A 97 -2.08 11.11 5.99
C TYR A 97 -2.00 12.64 6.00
N LEU A 98 -1.17 13.22 6.87
CA LEU A 98 -0.98 14.67 6.96
C LEU A 98 -0.49 15.28 5.66
N TYR A 99 0.39 14.59 4.93
CA TYR A 99 0.85 15.03 3.61
C TYR A 99 -0.33 15.31 2.67
N PHE A 100 -1.26 14.36 2.50
CA PHE A 100 -2.45 14.57 1.66
C PHE A 100 -3.36 15.66 2.20
N TYR A 101 -3.58 15.69 3.51
CA TYR A 101 -4.43 16.69 4.15
C TYR A 101 -3.87 18.11 3.99
N ILE A 102 -2.55 18.29 4.10
CA ILE A 102 -1.89 19.58 3.90
C ILE A 102 -2.00 20.01 2.43
N CYS A 103 -1.85 19.08 1.48
CA CYS A 103 -1.99 19.37 0.05
C CYS A 103 -3.38 19.91 -0.32
N PHE A 104 -4.44 19.59 0.42
CA PHE A 104 -5.78 20.14 0.16
C PHE A 104 -5.84 21.65 0.39
N PHE A 105 -5.02 22.20 1.27
CA PHE A 105 -4.96 23.66 1.46
C PHE A 105 -4.24 24.39 0.33
N ALA A 106 -3.60 23.66 -0.61
CA ALA A 106 -2.94 24.27 -1.76
C ALA A 106 -3.92 24.75 -2.84
N PHE A 107 -5.18 24.31 -2.81
CA PHE A 107 -6.19 24.66 -3.82
C PHE A 107 -7.53 25.04 -3.20
N ASP A 108 -8.19 26.06 -3.77
CA ASP A 108 -9.48 26.54 -3.29
C ASP A 108 -10.61 25.49 -3.38
N PHE A 109 -10.53 24.58 -4.36
CA PHE A 109 -11.54 23.53 -4.57
C PHE A 109 -11.34 22.29 -3.66
N THR A 110 -10.21 22.17 -2.94
CA THR A 110 -9.98 21.06 -1.99
C THR A 110 -9.89 21.49 -0.52
N LYS A 111 -9.69 22.78 -0.22
CA LYS A 111 -9.50 23.28 1.16
C LYS A 111 -10.67 22.98 2.12
N ASP A 112 -11.91 22.96 1.60
CA ASP A 112 -13.13 22.81 2.41
C ASP A 112 -13.62 21.35 2.52
N LEU A 113 -12.91 20.40 1.88
CA LEU A 113 -13.25 18.97 1.91
C LEU A 113 -13.07 18.33 3.30
N GLY A 114 -12.31 18.99 4.17
CA GLY A 114 -12.08 18.58 5.55
C GLY A 114 -11.18 17.34 5.72
N PRO A 115 -10.89 16.97 6.98
CA PRO A 115 -9.98 15.87 7.31
C PRO A 115 -10.52 14.49 6.88
N LEU A 116 -11.84 14.36 6.81
CA LEU A 116 -12.55 13.17 6.37
C LEU A 116 -12.14 12.74 4.95
N ALA A 117 -12.17 13.72 4.03
CA ALA A 117 -11.77 13.53 2.64
C ALA A 117 -10.29 13.16 2.50
N GLY A 118 -9.41 13.75 3.33
CA GLY A 118 -7.99 13.43 3.33
C GLY A 118 -7.75 11.96 3.69
N LEU A 119 -8.55 11.42 4.60
CA LEU A 119 -8.45 10.03 5.03
C LEU A 119 -8.91 9.06 3.94
N ILE A 120 -9.94 9.44 3.18
CA ILE A 120 -10.44 8.69 2.02
C ILE A 120 -9.37 8.64 0.93
N VAL A 121 -8.84 9.80 0.51
CA VAL A 121 -7.80 9.87 -0.52
C VAL A 121 -6.56 9.07 -0.10
N PHE A 122 -6.15 9.19 1.16
CA PHE A 122 -5.05 8.39 1.71
C PHE A 122 -5.35 6.88 1.68
N ALA A 123 -6.54 6.45 2.11
CA ALA A 123 -6.92 5.04 2.14
C ALA A 123 -6.98 4.43 0.74
N MET A 124 -7.59 5.15 -0.19
CA MET A 124 -7.69 4.76 -1.59
C MET A 124 -6.30 4.68 -2.21
N THR A 125 -5.45 5.69 -2.02
CA THR A 125 -4.07 5.72 -2.56
C THR A 125 -3.24 4.50 -2.11
N ASN A 126 -3.39 4.08 -0.86
CA ASN A 126 -2.72 2.87 -0.36
C ASN A 126 -3.17 1.59 -1.07
N ILE A 127 -4.44 1.51 -1.47
CA ILE A 127 -4.95 0.41 -2.30
C ILE A 127 -4.35 0.51 -3.70
N GLY A 128 -4.31 1.72 -4.29
CA GLY A 128 -3.76 1.97 -5.63
C GLY A 128 -2.28 1.59 -5.78
N ILE A 129 -1.45 1.91 -4.78
CA ILE A 129 -0.02 1.57 -4.76
C ILE A 129 0.22 0.05 -4.60
N SER A 130 -0.76 -0.70 -4.10
CA SER A 130 -0.65 -2.16 -3.96
C SER A 130 -0.66 -2.89 -5.31
N VAL A 131 -1.06 -2.21 -6.38
CA VAL A 131 -0.99 -2.75 -7.75
C VAL A 131 0.46 -2.64 -8.26
N PRO A 132 1.11 -3.75 -8.66
CA PRO A 132 2.52 -3.77 -9.04
C PRO A 132 2.73 -3.18 -10.44
N VAL A 133 2.62 -1.86 -10.55
CA VAL A 133 2.81 -1.11 -11.80
C VAL A 133 4.09 -0.30 -11.72
N GLN A 134 4.89 -0.31 -12.79
CA GLN A 134 6.20 0.32 -12.82
C GLN A 134 6.08 1.84 -12.55
N GLY A 135 6.72 2.31 -11.49
CA GLY A 135 6.67 3.72 -11.07
C GLY A 135 5.35 4.19 -10.46
N GLY A 136 4.30 3.37 -10.41
CA GLY A 136 3.03 3.67 -9.74
C GLY A 136 2.23 4.87 -10.29
N ILE A 137 2.69 5.52 -11.37
CA ILE A 137 2.15 6.79 -11.88
C ILE A 137 0.66 6.66 -12.22
N GLY A 138 0.30 5.71 -13.09
CA GLY A 138 -1.08 5.49 -13.52
C GLY A 138 -2.04 5.16 -12.37
N PRO A 139 -1.79 4.10 -11.58
CA PRO A 139 -2.64 3.75 -10.44
C PRO A 139 -2.77 4.87 -9.41
N TRP A 140 -1.69 5.59 -9.13
CA TRP A 140 -1.73 6.71 -8.20
C TRP A 140 -2.64 7.83 -8.70
N HIS A 141 -2.47 8.27 -9.96
CA HIS A 141 -3.31 9.32 -10.55
C HIS A 141 -4.77 8.89 -10.61
N PHE A 142 -5.03 7.68 -11.11
CA PHE A 142 -6.37 7.13 -11.22
C PHE A 142 -7.10 7.17 -9.87
N VAL A 143 -6.44 6.71 -8.81
CA VAL A 143 -7.06 6.57 -7.50
C VAL A 143 -7.27 7.92 -6.82
N VAL A 144 -6.31 8.86 -6.92
CA VAL A 144 -6.47 10.21 -6.36
C VAL A 144 -7.57 10.98 -7.09
N ILE A 145 -7.59 10.93 -8.42
CA ILE A 145 -8.62 11.59 -9.24
C ILE A 145 -9.99 11.00 -8.93
N SER A 146 -10.13 9.68 -8.94
CA SER A 146 -11.40 9.01 -8.64
C SER A 146 -11.90 9.37 -7.24
N SER A 147 -10.99 9.43 -6.25
CA SER A 147 -11.36 9.80 -4.88
C SER A 147 -11.89 11.24 -4.81
N LEU A 148 -11.25 12.20 -5.48
CA LEU A 148 -11.69 13.60 -5.49
C LEU A 148 -12.98 13.82 -6.27
N LEU A 149 -13.18 13.10 -7.37
CA LEU A 149 -14.44 13.12 -8.13
C LEU A 149 -15.64 12.70 -7.26
N ILE A 150 -15.49 11.63 -6.47
CA ILE A 150 -16.54 11.16 -5.55
C ILE A 150 -16.81 12.19 -4.44
N LEU A 151 -15.77 12.92 -4.04
CA LEU A 151 -15.88 14.00 -3.05
C LEU A 151 -16.49 15.29 -3.66
N GLY A 152 -16.88 15.28 -4.93
CA GLY A 152 -17.57 16.38 -5.60
C GLY A 152 -16.65 17.39 -6.31
N VAL A 153 -15.35 17.12 -6.41
CA VAL A 153 -14.40 17.95 -7.17
C VAL A 153 -14.56 17.68 -8.67
N THR A 154 -14.44 18.71 -9.51
CA THR A 154 -14.54 18.50 -10.97
C THR A 154 -13.33 17.74 -11.52
N GLU A 155 -13.50 17.04 -12.64
CA GLU A 155 -12.42 16.24 -13.24
C GLU A 155 -11.17 17.06 -13.56
N LYS A 156 -11.34 18.27 -14.10
CA LYS A 156 -10.22 19.16 -14.45
C LYS A 156 -9.43 19.58 -13.22
N GLU A 157 -10.12 19.87 -12.11
CA GLU A 157 -9.50 20.27 -10.84
C GLU A 157 -8.83 19.08 -10.16
N ALA A 158 -9.46 17.90 -10.18
CA ALA A 158 -8.87 16.66 -9.66
C ALA A 158 -7.60 16.26 -10.42
N LEU A 159 -7.59 16.41 -11.74
CA LEU A 159 -6.40 16.23 -12.59
C LEU A 159 -5.28 17.20 -12.23
N ALA A 160 -5.61 18.49 -12.06
CA ALA A 160 -4.63 19.52 -11.68
C ALA A 160 -4.02 19.23 -10.30
N PHE A 161 -4.86 18.86 -9.32
CA PHE A 161 -4.42 18.46 -7.99
C PHE A 161 -3.47 17.26 -8.04
N ALA A 162 -3.90 16.17 -8.69
CA ALA A 162 -3.10 14.95 -8.78
C ALA A 162 -1.77 15.22 -9.50
N GLY A 163 -1.78 15.97 -10.61
CA GLY A 163 -0.58 16.38 -11.33
C GLY A 163 0.41 17.13 -10.43
N ALA A 164 -0.04 18.19 -9.77
CA ALA A 164 0.82 19.03 -8.95
C ALA A 164 1.43 18.27 -7.76
N VAL A 165 0.60 17.50 -7.05
CA VAL A 165 1.01 16.70 -5.89
C VAL A 165 2.01 15.61 -6.29
N PHE A 166 1.82 14.97 -7.44
CA PHE A 166 2.76 13.97 -7.95
C PHE A 166 4.11 14.57 -8.33
N ILE A 167 4.11 15.72 -9.01
CA ILE A 167 5.34 16.39 -9.45
C ILE A 167 6.15 16.85 -8.26
N ILE A 168 5.53 17.53 -7.28
CA ILE A 168 6.25 18.02 -6.10
C ILE A 168 6.81 16.85 -5.27
N GLN A 169 6.05 15.76 -5.14
CA GLN A 169 6.51 14.55 -4.48
C GLN A 169 7.71 13.94 -5.20
N SER A 170 7.64 13.84 -6.53
CA SER A 170 8.71 13.28 -7.35
C SER A 170 9.99 14.11 -7.27
N VAL A 171 9.87 15.44 -7.34
CA VAL A 171 11.00 16.36 -7.17
C VAL A 171 11.63 16.18 -5.79
N TRP A 172 10.81 16.14 -4.74
CA TRP A 172 11.30 15.92 -3.37
C TRP A 172 12.03 14.58 -3.21
N GLN A 173 11.48 13.48 -3.75
CA GLN A 173 12.12 12.17 -3.71
C GLN A 173 13.47 12.15 -4.45
N ILE A 174 13.56 12.82 -5.60
CA ILE A 174 14.82 12.96 -6.35
C ILE A 174 15.85 13.73 -5.52
N LEU A 175 15.46 14.84 -4.88
CA LEU A 175 16.36 15.64 -4.06
C LEU A 175 16.93 14.85 -2.88
N TYR A 176 16.09 14.12 -2.13
CA TYR A 176 16.55 13.28 -1.02
C TYR A 176 17.39 12.10 -1.49
N GLY A 177 17.04 11.50 -2.64
CA GLY A 177 17.84 10.45 -3.26
C GLY A 177 19.25 10.95 -3.60
N LEU A 178 19.34 12.11 -4.25
CA LEU A 178 20.61 12.73 -4.60
C LEU A 178 21.41 13.12 -3.36
N PHE A 179 20.77 13.73 -2.37
CA PHE A 179 21.40 14.03 -1.08
C PHE A 179 21.96 12.77 -0.42
N GLY A 180 21.21 11.67 -0.42
CA GLY A 180 21.66 10.39 0.12
C GLY A 180 22.90 9.84 -0.60
N VAL A 181 22.95 9.93 -1.92
CA VAL A 181 24.12 9.53 -2.73
C VAL A 181 25.32 10.41 -2.44
N LEU A 182 25.13 11.73 -2.34
CA LEU A 182 26.21 12.67 -2.02
C LEU A 182 26.69 12.56 -0.57
N ALA A 183 25.81 12.18 0.36
CA ALA A 183 26.15 11.97 1.76
C ALA A 183 26.87 10.63 2.00
N MET A 184 26.66 9.64 1.14
CA MET A 184 27.21 8.28 1.30
C MET A 184 28.75 8.24 1.48
N PRO A 185 29.57 9.01 0.73
CA PRO A 185 31.02 9.07 0.94
C PRO A 185 31.44 9.63 2.31
N TYR A 186 30.59 10.43 2.96
CA TYR A 186 30.87 11.07 4.24
C TYR A 186 30.40 10.25 5.44
N VAL A 187 29.57 9.22 5.23
CA VAL A 187 29.17 8.30 6.29
C VAL A 187 30.31 7.32 6.55
N LYS A 188 31.05 7.57 7.63
CA LYS A 188 32.10 6.67 8.13
C LYS A 188 31.47 5.29 8.42
N ARG A 189 31.99 4.27 7.74
CA ARG A 189 31.60 2.89 7.92
C ARG A 189 32.44 2.34 9.07
N ASP A 190 31.85 2.10 10.24
CA ASP A 190 32.57 1.45 11.35
C ASP A 190 32.95 0.01 10.93
N GLU A 191 34.25 -0.27 10.92
CA GLU A 191 34.88 -1.57 10.59
C GLU A 191 34.39 -2.74 11.47
N SER A 192 33.67 -2.46 12.57
CA SER A 192 33.15 -3.48 13.49
C SER A 192 32.10 -4.43 12.86
N THR A 193 31.53 -4.06 11.70
CA THR A 193 30.58 -4.91 10.96
C THR A 193 31.29 -5.96 10.08
N ASP A 194 32.49 -5.66 9.56
CA ASP A 194 33.23 -6.58 8.68
C ASP A 194 33.92 -7.72 9.46
N ILE A 195 34.30 -7.50 10.71
CA ILE A 195 34.93 -8.54 11.54
C ILE A 195 33.95 -9.68 11.86
N ASN A 196 32.69 -9.37 12.16
CA ASN A 196 31.69 -10.41 12.44
C ASN A 196 31.29 -11.22 11.19
N GLN A 197 31.25 -10.59 10.01
CA GLN A 197 30.96 -11.30 8.75
C GLN A 197 32.11 -12.20 8.28
N LYS A 198 33.34 -11.93 8.72
CA LYS A 198 34.52 -12.76 8.40
C LYS A 198 34.69 -13.94 9.36
N ILE A 199 34.05 -13.91 10.54
CA ILE A 199 34.08 -14.99 11.54
C ILE A 199 32.97 -16.03 11.27
N GLU A 200 31.88 -15.67 10.58
CA GLU A 200 30.78 -16.58 10.21
C GLU A 200 30.91 -17.28 8.84
N LYS A 201 31.98 -17.01 8.07
CA LYS A 201 32.31 -17.72 6.82
C LYS A 201 33.49 -18.65 7.02
#